data_AF-A0A7C1JIU2-F1
#
_entry.id   AF-A0A7C1JIU2-F1
#
_cell.length_a   1.000
_cell.length_b   1.000
_cell.length_c   1.000
_cell.angle_alpha   90.00
_cell.angle_beta   90.00
_cell.angle_gamma   90.00
#
_symmetry.space_group_name_H-M   'P 1'
#
loop_
_entity.id
_entity.type
_entity.pdbx_description
1 polymer ?
#
loop_
_entity_poly.entity_id
_entity_poly.type
_entity_poly.pdbx_seq_one_letter_code
_entity_poly.pdbx_strand_id
1 'polypeptide(L)'
;MTRRRGDAGGSSSRSGYVVTIILNLILLYVVHSVPRWNLSFVTAAYPQVLWAFDLSIGATIAANLTYLAYDRPWYMHLTRAILAVLGLIVLIVLFSVYPFSFGAPAVDVLVRVLLVLGMVGTAIGLIVEAVQFGRTIAA
;
A
#
# COMPACT_ATOMS: atom_id res chain seq x y z
N MET A 1 -17.80 -4.95 42.31
CA MET A 1 -16.47 -4.63 41.75
C MET A 1 -16.53 -4.78 40.23
N THR A 2 -16.74 -3.65 39.56
CA THR A 2 -16.83 -3.48 38.10
C THR A 2 -15.43 -3.33 37.50
N ARG A 3 -14.94 -4.34 36.77
CA ARG A 3 -13.80 -4.15 35.86
C ARG A 3 -14.34 -3.64 34.52
N ARG A 4 -14.14 -2.34 34.28
CA ARG A 4 -14.28 -1.70 32.97
C ARG A 4 -13.47 -2.48 31.94
N ARG A 5 -14.15 -3.05 30.95
CA ARG A 5 -13.56 -3.58 29.73
C ARG A 5 -13.36 -2.39 28.79
N GLY A 6 -12.27 -1.66 29.02
CA GLY A 6 -11.83 -0.55 28.18
C GLY A 6 -10.90 -1.07 27.09
N ASP A 7 -11.43 -1.01 25.87
CA ASP A 7 -10.77 -0.50 24.67
C ASP A 7 -9.85 -1.39 23.81
N ALA A 8 -10.08 -1.22 22.50
CA ALA A 8 -9.22 -1.49 21.36
C ALA A 8 -9.08 -2.94 20.84
N GLY A 9 -10.19 -3.66 20.72
CA GLY A 9 -10.30 -4.77 19.77
C GLY A 9 -11.04 -4.31 18.52
N GLY A 10 -10.30 -3.82 17.50
CA GLY A 10 -10.86 -3.28 16.28
C GLY A 10 -11.86 -4.23 15.62
N SER A 11 -13.15 -3.96 15.81
CA SER A 11 -14.19 -4.60 15.02
C SER A 11 -13.96 -4.19 13.57
N SER A 12 -13.77 -5.18 12.70
CA SER A 12 -13.88 -5.05 11.24
C SER A 12 -15.31 -4.63 10.90
N SER A 13 -15.60 -3.37 11.20
CA SER A 13 -16.87 -2.70 11.01
C SER A 13 -16.81 -2.05 9.63
N ARG A 14 -17.94 -1.99 8.92
CA ARG A 14 -18.04 -1.40 7.57
C ARG A 14 -17.33 -0.04 7.45
N SER A 15 -17.24 0.72 8.55
CA SER A 15 -16.48 1.97 8.65
C SER A 15 -14.99 1.82 8.33
N GLY A 16 -14.33 0.72 8.70
CA GLY A 16 -12.92 0.49 8.39
C GLY A 16 -12.65 0.39 6.88
N TYR A 17 -13.52 -0.31 6.15
CA TYR A 17 -13.43 -0.41 4.70
C TYR A 17 -13.70 0.94 4.02
N VAL A 18 -14.72 1.67 4.48
CA VAL A 18 -15.05 3.00 3.94
C VAL A 18 -13.89 3.98 4.14
N VAL A 19 -13.28 4.02 5.33
CA VAL A 19 -12.11 4.87 5.59
C VAL A 19 -10.95 4.48 4.67
N THR A 20 -10.71 3.18 4.47
CA THR A 20 -9.63 2.70 3.59
C THR A 20 -9.87 3.11 2.13
N ILE A 21 -11.10 3.01 1.64
CA ILE A 21 -11.47 3.47 0.29
C ILE A 21 -11.23 4.97 0.15
N ILE A 22 -11.70 5.78 1.10
CA ILE A 22 -11.53 7.25 1.07
C ILE A 22 -10.05 7.63 1.06
N LEU A 23 -9.24 7.02 1.93
CA LEU A 23 -7.79 7.28 1.97
C LEU A 23 -7.11 6.92 0.64
N ASN A 24 -7.48 5.79 0.04
CA ASN A 24 -6.94 5.38 -1.25
C ASN A 24 -7.38 6.33 -2.38
N LEU A 25 -8.62 6.82 -2.39
CA LEU A 25 -9.07 7.83 -3.35
C LEU A 25 -8.31 9.15 -3.20
N ILE A 26 -8.10 9.61 -1.96
CA ILE A 26 -7.28 10.80 -1.68
C ILE A 26 -5.85 10.59 -2.18
N LEU A 27 -5.25 9.42 -1.90
CA LEU A 27 -3.91 9.08 -2.36
C LEU A 27 -3.82 9.08 -3.89
N LEU A 28 -4.80 8.49 -4.59
CA LEU A 28 -4.87 8.48 -6.05
C LEU A 28 -4.91 9.89 -6.62
N TYR A 29 -5.72 10.76 -6.00
CA TYR A 29 -5.83 12.16 -6.40
C TYR A 29 -4.52 12.92 -6.18
N VAL A 30 -3.87 12.71 -5.03
CA VAL A 30 -2.58 13.31 -4.70
C VAL A 30 -1.53 12.89 -5.71
N VAL A 31 -1.38 11.59 -5.97
CA VAL A 31 -0.39 11.04 -6.93
C VAL A 31 -0.55 11.67 -8.32
N HIS A 32 -1.76 11.80 -8.84
CA HIS A 32 -2.01 12.48 -10.11
C HIS A 32 -1.80 14.00 -10.08
N SER A 33 -1.89 14.61 -8.91
CA SER A 33 -1.74 16.06 -8.75
C SER A 33 -0.30 16.49 -8.51
N VAL A 34 0.60 15.58 -8.12
CA VAL A 34 2.03 15.85 -7.86
C VAL A 34 2.71 16.63 -9.00
N PRO A 35 2.56 16.28 -10.30
CA PRO A 35 3.17 17.05 -11.39
C PRO A 35 2.69 18.50 -11.47
N ARG A 36 1.45 18.78 -11.03
CA ARG A 36 0.87 20.13 -11.04
C ARG A 36 1.40 21.01 -9.91
N TRP A 37 2.00 20.42 -8.88
CA TRP A 37 2.57 21.17 -7.75
C TRP A 37 3.93 21.81 -8.08
N ASN A 38 4.48 21.55 -9.28
CA ASN A 38 5.73 22.12 -9.78
C ASN A 38 6.89 21.99 -8.77
N LEU A 39 7.01 20.81 -8.18
CA LEU A 39 8.04 20.50 -7.19
C LEU A 39 9.40 20.36 -7.89
N SER A 40 10.40 21.12 -7.43
CA SER A 40 11.74 21.13 -8.01
C SER A 40 12.46 19.77 -8.00
N PHE A 41 12.03 18.87 -7.12
CA PHE A 41 12.62 17.53 -6.98
C PHE A 41 11.90 16.45 -7.79
N VAL A 42 10.75 16.72 -8.39
CA VAL A 42 9.99 15.74 -9.20
C VAL A 42 10.36 15.92 -10.66
N THR A 43 10.86 14.86 -11.29
CA THR A 43 11.33 14.92 -12.68
C THR A 43 10.22 14.61 -13.67
N ALA A 44 10.48 14.90 -14.95
CA ALA A 44 9.59 14.53 -16.06
C ALA A 44 9.39 13.00 -16.22
N ALA A 45 10.13 12.17 -15.48
CA ALA A 45 9.95 10.72 -15.46
C ALA A 45 8.80 10.27 -14.55
N TYR A 46 8.26 11.15 -13.69
CA TYR A 46 7.16 10.81 -12.77
C TYR A 46 5.92 10.18 -13.44
N PRO A 47 5.45 10.62 -14.62
CA PRO A 47 4.33 9.96 -15.29
C PRO A 47 4.55 8.46 -15.58
N GLN A 48 5.81 8.02 -15.69
CA GLN A 48 6.15 6.61 -15.94
C GLN A 48 5.90 5.71 -14.72
N VAL A 49 5.68 6.28 -13.52
CA VAL A 49 5.35 5.50 -12.32
C VAL A 49 3.86 5.44 -12.02
N LEU A 50 3.04 6.30 -12.65
CA LEU A 50 1.61 6.44 -12.35
C LEU A 50 0.82 5.14 -12.57
N TRP A 51 1.12 4.41 -13.65
CA TRP A 51 0.41 3.15 -13.95
C TRP A 51 0.52 2.12 -12.82
N ALA A 52 1.64 2.10 -12.10
CA ALA A 52 1.83 1.18 -10.98
C ALA A 52 0.99 1.61 -9.77
N PHE A 53 0.91 2.92 -9.50
CA PHE A 53 0.03 3.47 -8.47
C PHE A 53 -1.44 3.24 -8.80
N ASP A 54 -1.85 3.43 -10.05
CA ASP A 54 -3.22 3.20 -10.51
C ASP A 54 -3.65 1.75 -10.30
N LEU A 55 -2.79 0.79 -10.68
CA LEU A 55 -3.03 -0.63 -10.45
C LEU A 55 -3.15 -0.96 -8.96
N SER A 56 -2.21 -0.50 -8.14
CA SER A 56 -2.15 -0.84 -6.72
C SER A 56 -3.30 -0.21 -5.92
N ILE A 57 -3.52 1.09 -6.10
CA ILE A 57 -4.58 1.84 -5.43
C ILE A 57 -5.95 1.39 -5.94
N GLY A 58 -6.09 1.21 -7.25
CA GLY A 58 -7.32 0.71 -7.88
C GLY A 58 -7.69 -0.69 -7.38
N ALA A 59 -6.73 -1.60 -7.29
CA ALA A 59 -6.95 -2.92 -6.70
C ALA A 59 -7.33 -2.85 -5.23
N THR A 60 -6.70 -1.94 -4.46
CA THR A 60 -7.04 -1.74 -3.03
C THR A 60 -8.48 -1.26 -2.88
N ILE A 61 -8.92 -0.32 -3.71
CA ILE A 61 -10.31 0.14 -3.71
C ILE A 61 -11.26 -1.01 -4.09
N ALA A 62 -10.96 -1.74 -5.17
CA ALA A 62 -11.77 -2.86 -5.63
C ALA A 62 -11.92 -3.95 -4.56
N ALA A 63 -10.81 -4.29 -3.88
CA ALA A 63 -10.76 -5.21 -2.75
C ALA A 63 -11.66 -4.79 -1.58
N ASN A 64 -11.60 -3.52 -1.19
CA ASN A 64 -12.41 -3.01 -0.09
C ASN A 64 -13.90 -2.92 -0.48
N LEU A 65 -14.21 -2.63 -1.75
CA LEU A 65 -15.59 -2.67 -2.25
C LEU A 65 -16.15 -4.09 -2.25
N THR A 66 -15.36 -5.09 -2.65
CA THR A 66 -15.79 -6.49 -2.62
C THR A 66 -15.96 -7.01 -1.20
N TYR A 67 -15.14 -6.60 -0.24
CA TYR A 67 -15.38 -6.90 1.17
C TYR A 67 -16.68 -6.29 1.71
N LEU A 68 -17.10 -5.13 1.21
CA LEU A 68 -18.38 -4.54 1.59
C LEU A 68 -19.58 -5.36 1.05
N ALA A 69 -19.39 -6.06 -0.06
CA ALA A 69 -20.42 -6.85 -0.74
C ALA A 69 -20.41 -8.35 -0.39
N TYR A 70 -19.26 -8.92 -0.01
CA TYR A 70 -19.05 -10.37 0.12
C TYR A 70 -18.15 -10.73 1.32
N ASP A 71 -18.76 -11.24 2.40
CA ASP A 71 -18.09 -11.63 3.66
C ASP A 71 -17.59 -13.10 3.63
N ARG A 72 -16.75 -13.46 2.65
CA ARG A 72 -16.20 -14.83 2.54
C ARG A 72 -14.72 -14.89 2.93
N PRO A 73 -14.32 -15.73 3.91
CA PRO A 73 -12.98 -15.69 4.50
C PRO A 73 -11.85 -16.07 3.52
N TRP A 74 -12.11 -16.96 2.56
CA TRP A 74 -11.09 -17.37 1.57
C TRP A 74 -10.70 -16.24 0.60
N TYR A 75 -11.64 -15.34 0.29
CA TYR A 75 -11.41 -14.20 -0.59
C TYR A 75 -10.50 -13.14 0.07
N MET A 76 -10.50 -13.09 1.41
CA MET A 76 -9.64 -12.17 2.14
C MET A 76 -8.15 -12.44 1.91
N HIS A 77 -7.74 -13.71 1.97
CA HIS A 77 -6.35 -14.09 1.84
C HIS A 77 -5.78 -13.87 0.44
N LEU A 78 -6.56 -14.23 -0.60
CA LEU A 78 -6.16 -14.02 -1.99
C LEU A 78 -5.96 -12.53 -2.29
N THR A 79 -6.92 -11.71 -1.88
CA THR A 79 -6.89 -10.28 -2.14
C THR A 79 -5.74 -9.61 -1.40
N ARG A 80 -5.44 -9.97 -0.15
CA ARG A 80 -4.27 -9.43 0.56
C ARG A 80 -2.95 -9.77 -0.13
N ALA A 81 -2.77 -11.01 -0.59
CA ALA A 81 -1.58 -11.40 -1.33
C ALA A 81 -1.43 -10.58 -2.62
N ILE A 82 -2.52 -10.39 -3.38
CA ILE A 82 -2.53 -9.56 -4.59
C ILE A 82 -2.15 -8.12 -4.26
N LEU A 83 -2.77 -7.51 -3.25
CA LEU A 83 -2.48 -6.13 -2.85
C LEU A 83 -1.02 -5.94 -2.41
N ALA A 84 -0.46 -6.90 -1.69
CA ALA A 84 0.93 -6.83 -1.28
C ALA A 84 1.91 -6.97 -2.46
N VAL A 85 1.61 -7.84 -3.44
CA VAL A 85 2.37 -7.90 -4.71
C VAL A 85 2.29 -6.57 -5.46
N LEU A 86 1.11 -5.97 -5.57
CA LEU A 86 0.94 -4.68 -6.23
C LEU A 86 1.66 -3.54 -5.49
N GLY A 87 1.64 -3.54 -4.16
CA GLY A 87 2.44 -2.62 -3.35
C GLY A 87 3.94 -2.76 -3.60
N LEU A 88 4.43 -3.99 -3.75
CA LEU A 88 5.83 -4.24 -4.10
C LEU A 88 6.16 -3.75 -5.52
N ILE A 89 5.26 -3.92 -6.49
CA ILE A 89 5.43 -3.40 -7.85
C ILE A 89 5.59 -1.88 -7.85
N VAL A 90 4.78 -1.15 -7.07
CA VAL A 90 4.92 0.30 -6.92
C VAL A 90 6.33 0.67 -6.47
N LEU A 91 6.84 0.00 -5.44
CA LEU A 91 8.18 0.27 -4.91
C LEU A 91 9.29 -0.05 -5.92
N ILE A 92 9.18 -1.17 -6.63
CA ILE A 92 10.14 -1.57 -7.67
C ILE A 92 10.15 -0.53 -8.78
N VAL A 93 8.98 -0.15 -9.30
CA VAL A 93 8.86 0.84 -10.39
C VAL A 93 9.40 2.19 -9.94
N LEU A 94 9.12 2.62 -8.71
CA LEU A 94 9.61 3.88 -8.16
C LEU A 94 11.14 3.88 -8.01
N PHE A 95 11.74 2.74 -7.68
CA PHE A 95 13.19 2.59 -7.60
C PHE A 95 13.87 2.48 -8.97
N SER A 96 13.24 1.79 -9.93
CA SER A 96 13.76 1.61 -11.29
C SER A 96 13.70 2.90 -12.11
N VAL A 97 12.56 3.59 -12.09
CA VAL A 97 12.39 4.87 -12.81
C VAL A 97 13.08 6.00 -12.05
N TYR A 98 13.04 5.96 -10.72
CA TYR A 98 13.58 6.98 -9.82
C TYR A 98 13.25 8.42 -10.29
N PRO A 99 11.98 8.85 -10.20
CA PRO A 99 11.54 10.13 -10.74
C PRO A 99 11.91 11.33 -9.86
N PHE A 100 12.99 11.22 -9.07
CA PHE A 100 13.40 12.23 -8.09
C PHE A 100 14.80 12.78 -8.38
N SER A 101 15.00 14.07 -8.14
CA SER A 101 16.32 14.72 -8.20
C SER A 101 16.42 15.80 -7.12
N PHE A 102 17.10 15.51 -6.02
CA PHE A 102 17.16 16.44 -4.88
C PHE A 102 18.35 17.42 -4.95
N GLY A 103 19.16 17.38 -6.01
CA GLY A 103 20.33 18.24 -6.20
C GLY A 103 21.50 17.97 -5.22
N ALA A 104 21.28 17.17 -4.18
CA ALA A 104 22.27 16.73 -3.22
C ALA A 104 22.40 15.19 -3.29
N PRO A 105 23.56 14.65 -3.72
CA PRO A 105 23.74 13.20 -3.89
C PRO A 105 23.45 12.39 -2.63
N ALA A 106 23.73 12.94 -1.44
CA ALA A 106 23.44 12.29 -0.17
C ALA A 106 21.93 12.09 0.07
N VAL A 107 21.10 13.04 -0.34
CA VAL A 107 19.64 12.95 -0.24
C VAL A 107 19.11 11.91 -1.23
N ASP A 108 19.66 11.88 -2.44
CA ASP A 108 19.27 10.89 -3.45
C ASP A 108 19.55 9.46 -2.96
N VAL A 109 20.73 9.23 -2.36
CA VAL A 109 21.11 7.96 -1.73
C VAL A 109 20.19 7.62 -0.57
N LEU A 110 19.90 8.57 0.32
CA LEU A 110 19.00 8.35 1.46
C LEU A 110 17.61 7.90 0.99
N VAL A 111 17.05 8.56 -0.01
CA VAL A 111 15.74 8.20 -0.57
C VAL A 111 15.78 6.80 -1.20
N ARG A 112 16.84 6.45 -1.93
CA ARG A 112 17.01 5.09 -2.48
C ARG A 112 17.10 4.03 -1.37
N VAL A 113 17.85 4.31 -0.30
CA VAL A 113 17.94 3.41 0.87
C VAL A 113 16.58 3.24 1.53
N LEU A 114 15.83 4.32 1.73
CA LEU A 114 14.47 4.26 2.27
C LEU A 114 13.53 3.43 1.38
N LEU A 115 13.63 3.56 0.05
CA LEU A 115 12.87 2.72 -0.88
C LEU A 115 13.24 1.25 -0.76
N VAL A 116 14.54 0.92 -0.66
CA VAL A 116 15.00 -0.46 -0.47
C VAL A 116 14.50 -1.02 0.87
N LEU A 117 14.58 -0.24 1.95
CA LEU A 117 14.04 -0.64 3.25
C LEU A 117 12.53 -0.87 3.19
N GLY A 118 11.80 -0.01 2.47
CA GLY A 118 10.37 -0.20 2.20
C GLY A 118 10.08 -1.49 1.44
N MET A 119 10.87 -1.80 0.41
CA MET A 119 10.76 -3.05 -0.35
C MET A 119 11.03 -4.27 0.53
N VAL A 120 12.11 -4.26 1.30
CA VAL A 120 12.48 -5.36 2.20
C VAL A 120 11.39 -5.55 3.27
N GLY A 121 10.91 -4.47 3.88
CA GLY A 121 9.82 -4.53 4.86
C GLY A 121 8.54 -5.11 4.26
N THR A 122 8.17 -4.68 3.06
CA THR A 122 6.98 -5.18 2.35
C THR A 122 7.13 -6.66 1.97
N ALA A 123 8.30 -7.07 1.50
CA ALA A 123 8.61 -8.46 1.16
C ALA A 123 8.57 -9.37 2.40
N ILE A 124 9.13 -8.92 3.53
CA ILE A 124 9.02 -9.65 4.81
C ILE A 124 7.56 -9.77 5.23
N GLY A 125 6.79 -8.69 5.15
CA GLY A 125 5.35 -8.71 5.43
C GLY A 125 4.60 -9.75 4.61
N LEU A 126 4.89 -9.82 3.31
CA LEU A 126 4.32 -10.83 2.40
C LEU A 126 4.66 -12.26 2.85
N ILE A 127 5.92 -12.52 3.22
CA ILE A 127 6.37 -13.85 3.70
C ILE A 127 5.67 -14.20 5.00
N VAL A 128 5.61 -13.27 5.97
CA VAL A 128 4.95 -13.50 7.26
C VAL A 128 3.47 -13.82 7.06
N GLU A 129 2.78 -13.10 6.19
CA GLU A 129 1.38 -13.34 5.87
C GLU A 129 1.17 -14.72 5.22
N ALA A 130 2.05 -15.11 4.29
CA ALA A 130 2.02 -16.44 3.69
C ALA A 130 2.23 -17.56 4.73
N VAL A 131 3.17 -17.38 5.67
CA VAL A 131 3.44 -18.35 6.75
C VAL A 131 2.25 -18.44 7.72
N GLN A 132 1.64 -17.31 8.10
CA GLN A 132 0.45 -17.30 8.95
C GLN A 132 -0.74 -18.00 8.28
N PHE A 133 -0.90 -17.83 6.97
CA PHE A 133 -1.91 -18.53 6.19
C PHE A 133 -1.66 -20.05 6.17
N GLY A 134 -0.42 -20.49 5.93
CA GLY A 134 -0.08 -21.92 5.98
C GLY A 134 -0.35 -22.54 7.36
N ARG A 135 -0.04 -21.83 8.44
CA ARG A 135 -0.30 -22.28 9.82
C ARG A 135 -1.79 -22.40 10.14
N THR A 136 -2.63 -21.53 9.60
CA THR A 136 -4.08 -21.56 9.86
C THR A 136 -4.80 -22.66 9.09
N ILE A 137 -4.21 -23.19 8.02
CA ILE A 137 -4.74 -24.35 7.28
C ILE A 137 -4.28 -25.68 7.91
N ALA A 138 -3.12 -25.70 8.54
CA ALA A 138 -2.53 -26.91 9.13
C ALA A 138 -2.98 -27.21 10.59
N ALA A 139 -3.75 -26.30 11.20
CA ALA A 139 -4.29 -26.43 12.57
C ALA A 139 -5.76 -26.87 12.54
#